data_AF-A0A183U782-F1
#
_entry.id   AF-A0A183U782-F1
#
_cell.length_a   1.000
_cell.length_b   1.000
_cell.length_c   1.000
_cell.angle_alpha   90.00
_cell.angle_beta   90.00
_cell.angle_gamma   90.00
#
_symmetry.space_group_name_H-M   'P 1'
#
loop_
_entity.id
_entity.type
_entity.pdbx_description
1 polymer ?
#
loop_
_entity_poly.entity_id
_entity_poly.type
_entity_poly.pdbx_seq_one_letter_code
_entity_poly.pdbx_strand_id
1 'polypeptide(L)'
;MFLYVDAAQPTISSPSAILVPVCFPQNESDDERIKRKHQMHTPPQALFDRIATCFEHAVVDTFRIRDFRITDECVEKLTDVFKNRSIQCGALKMKFCKLSYVSPEKFSTFIQLFNTDSVSMAWIRGNNGHISMPAIMKTMCDDCRAIDICSVTPAVLVHDNQFFRSFLRNSHSHKILRLDNCSVNNAALLDAIQVKDFLIQRHFRKYHIQHKSQANNR
;
A
#
# COMPACT_ATOMS: atom_id res chain seq x y z
N MET A 1 -11.10 -21.90 12.89
CA MET A 1 -11.16 -21.49 11.47
C MET A 1 -11.68 -22.68 10.70
N PHE A 2 -12.73 -22.52 9.90
CA PHE A 2 -13.25 -23.59 9.05
C PHE A 2 -12.67 -23.40 7.64
N LEU A 3 -12.16 -24.47 7.05
CA LEU A 3 -11.68 -24.48 5.67
C LEU A 3 -12.79 -25.04 4.78
N TYR A 4 -13.08 -24.31 3.69
CA TYR A 4 -14.01 -24.73 2.65
C TYR A 4 -13.27 -25.65 1.67
N VAL A 5 -13.81 -26.83 1.41
CA VAL A 5 -13.32 -27.73 0.35
C VAL A 5 -14.48 -28.00 -0.58
N ASP A 6 -14.37 -27.53 -1.82
CA ASP A 6 -15.35 -27.82 -2.86
C ASP A 6 -15.13 -29.26 -3.34
N ALA A 7 -16.08 -30.15 -3.09
CA ALA A 7 -16.05 -31.48 -3.66
C ALA A 7 -16.46 -31.34 -5.13
N ALA A 8 -15.47 -31.32 -6.02
CA ALA A 8 -15.69 -31.28 -7.46
C ALA A 8 -16.47 -32.52 -7.92
N GLN A 9 -17.79 -32.41 -8.06
CA GLN A 9 -18.58 -33.15 -9.04
C GLN A 9 -19.97 -32.49 -9.21
N PRO A 10 -20.45 -32.31 -10.45
CA PRO A 10 -21.75 -31.70 -10.70
C PRO A 10 -22.85 -32.74 -10.53
N THR A 11 -23.51 -32.76 -9.37
CA THR A 11 -24.83 -33.40 -9.23
C THR A 11 -25.80 -32.43 -8.58
N ILE A 12 -27.07 -32.49 -9.03
CA ILE A 12 -28.12 -31.45 -8.97
C ILE A 12 -28.68 -31.22 -7.55
N SER A 13 -27.93 -31.54 -6.50
CA SER A 13 -28.28 -31.19 -5.11
C SER A 13 -27.22 -30.27 -4.55
N SER A 14 -27.61 -29.06 -4.11
CA SER A 14 -26.73 -28.10 -3.45
C SER A 14 -25.82 -28.80 -2.44
N PRO A 15 -24.48 -28.78 -2.61
CA PRO A 15 -23.59 -29.50 -1.72
C PRO A 15 -23.70 -28.86 -0.32
N SER A 16 -24.07 -29.69 0.66
CA SER A 16 -24.06 -29.28 2.06
C SER A 16 -22.61 -29.04 2.48
N ALA A 17 -22.29 -27.84 2.96
CA ALA A 17 -20.94 -27.47 3.35
C ALA A 17 -20.41 -28.43 4.43
N ILE A 18 -19.35 -29.17 4.11
CA ILE A 18 -18.64 -30.00 5.09
C ILE A 18 -17.76 -29.05 5.91
N LEU A 19 -18.16 -28.78 7.15
CA LEU A 19 -17.32 -28.09 8.11
C LEU A 19 -16.25 -29.06 8.61
N VAL A 20 -15.05 -28.98 8.04
CA VAL A 20 -13.91 -29.72 8.56
C VAL A 20 -13.37 -28.98 9.79
N PRO A 21 -13.39 -29.59 10.99
CA PRO A 21 -12.74 -29.00 12.15
C PRO A 21 -11.24 -28.99 11.92
N VAL A 22 -10.65 -27.80 11.82
CA VAL A 22 -9.20 -27.65 11.86
C VAL A 22 -8.79 -27.84 13.32
N CYS A 23 -8.29 -29.03 13.65
CA CYS A 23 -7.73 -29.31 14.97
C CYS A 23 -6.42 -28.52 15.13
N PHE A 24 -6.47 -27.45 15.92
CA PHE A 24 -5.27 -26.73 16.34
C PHE A 24 -4.60 -27.53 17.47
N PRO A 25 -3.27 -27.70 17.47
CA PRO A 25 -2.60 -28.30 18.61
C PRO A 25 -2.89 -27.46 19.86
N GLN A 26 -3.47 -28.05 20.90
CA GLN A 26 -3.89 -27.31 22.11
C GLN A 26 -2.72 -26.78 22.93
N ASN A 27 -1.50 -27.29 22.70
CA ASN A 27 -0.26 -26.91 23.38
C ASN A 27 0.80 -26.36 22.41
N GLU A 28 0.37 -25.66 21.36
CA GLU A 28 1.29 -25.00 20.43
C GLU A 28 1.96 -23.81 21.13
N SER A 29 3.30 -23.77 21.14
CA SER A 29 4.04 -22.59 21.60
C SER A 29 3.78 -21.40 20.67
N ASP A 30 4.03 -20.17 21.16
CA ASP A 30 3.84 -18.96 20.34
C ASP A 30 4.67 -18.99 19.06
N ASP A 31 5.88 -19.53 19.12
CA ASP A 31 6.78 -19.67 17.97
C ASP A 31 6.27 -20.68 16.94
N GLU A 32 5.74 -21.82 17.39
CA GLU A 32 5.12 -22.82 16.49
C GLU A 32 3.87 -22.26 15.83
N ARG A 33 3.07 -21.50 16.59
CA ARG A 33 1.87 -20.82 16.08
C ARG A 33 2.20 -19.80 15.01
N ILE A 34 3.27 -19.04 15.19
CA ILE A 34 3.79 -18.09 14.20
C ILE A 34 4.27 -18.85 12.95
N LYS A 35 5.11 -19.88 13.12
CA LYS A 35 5.63 -20.70 12.01
C LYS A 35 4.52 -21.33 11.17
N ARG A 36 3.53 -21.96 11.80
CA ARG A 36 2.40 -22.56 11.09
C ARG A 36 1.55 -21.51 10.37
N LYS A 37 1.29 -20.37 11.00
CA LYS A 37 0.59 -19.26 10.33
C LYS A 37 1.39 -18.74 9.14
N HIS A 38 2.72 -18.65 9.24
CA HIS A 38 3.55 -18.28 8.10
C HIS A 38 3.41 -19.31 6.97
N GLN A 39 3.57 -20.60 7.26
CA GLN A 39 3.41 -21.67 6.25
C GLN A 39 2.03 -21.72 5.59
N MET A 40 0.95 -21.54 6.36
CA MET A 40 -0.41 -21.53 5.82
C MET A 40 -0.73 -20.30 4.95
N HIS A 41 0.07 -19.24 5.05
CA HIS A 41 -0.23 -17.96 4.42
C HIS A 41 0.80 -17.49 3.40
N THR A 42 1.98 -18.11 3.32
CA THR A 42 2.90 -17.90 2.19
C THR A 42 2.39 -18.69 0.98
N PRO A 43 2.12 -18.04 -0.17
CA PRO A 43 1.72 -18.75 -1.39
C PRO A 43 2.79 -19.74 -1.91
N PRO A 44 2.39 -20.76 -2.68
CA PRO A 44 3.32 -21.71 -3.28
C PRO A 44 4.19 -21.05 -4.36
N GLN A 45 5.39 -21.58 -4.57
CA GLN A 45 6.37 -21.06 -5.55
C GLN A 45 5.79 -20.89 -6.95
N ALA A 46 5.00 -21.88 -7.40
CA ALA A 46 4.36 -21.87 -8.71
C ALA A 46 3.45 -20.65 -8.96
N LEU A 47 2.90 -20.02 -7.91
CA LEU A 47 2.17 -18.76 -8.08
C LEU A 47 3.10 -17.62 -8.48
N PHE A 48 4.24 -17.50 -7.81
CA PHE A 48 5.22 -16.45 -8.08
C PHE A 48 5.83 -16.59 -9.47
N ASP A 49 6.16 -17.82 -9.88
CA ASP A 49 6.67 -18.11 -11.22
C ASP A 49 5.66 -17.68 -12.30
N ARG A 50 4.37 -18.02 -12.11
CA ARG A 50 3.30 -17.60 -13.03
C ARG A 50 3.14 -16.09 -13.07
N ILE A 51 3.19 -15.42 -11.92
CA ILE A 51 3.16 -13.95 -11.87
C ILE A 51 4.32 -13.42 -12.71
N ALA A 52 5.57 -13.85 -12.49
CA ALA A 52 6.68 -13.32 -13.26
C ALA A 52 6.53 -13.58 -14.78
N THR A 53 6.07 -14.75 -15.20
CA THR A 53 5.79 -15.02 -16.62
C THR A 53 4.77 -14.05 -17.20
N CYS A 54 3.69 -13.74 -16.48
CA CYS A 54 2.67 -12.79 -16.94
C CYS A 54 3.23 -11.36 -17.10
N PHE A 55 4.18 -10.97 -16.24
CA PHE A 55 4.71 -9.61 -16.19
C PHE A 55 6.00 -9.43 -17.01
N GLU A 56 6.61 -10.50 -17.52
CA GLU A 56 7.85 -10.43 -18.31
C GLU A 56 7.70 -9.54 -19.56
N HIS A 57 6.48 -9.47 -20.12
CA HIS A 57 6.20 -8.75 -21.37
C HIS A 57 4.98 -7.81 -21.27
N ALA A 58 4.44 -7.60 -20.07
CA ALA A 58 3.20 -6.84 -19.90
C ALA A 58 3.42 -5.58 -19.05
N VAL A 59 2.93 -4.45 -19.55
CA VAL A 59 2.65 -3.28 -18.71
C VAL A 59 1.23 -3.44 -18.18
N VAL A 60 1.10 -3.61 -16.87
CA VAL A 60 -0.20 -3.85 -16.25
C VAL A 60 -0.82 -2.54 -15.80
N ASP A 61 -2.07 -2.26 -16.18
CA ASP A 61 -2.74 -1.03 -15.76
C ASP A 61 -2.81 -0.91 -14.23
N THR A 62 -3.28 -1.97 -13.55
CA THR A 62 -3.41 -1.96 -12.08
C THR A 62 -3.01 -3.31 -11.48
N PHE A 63 -2.05 -3.31 -10.56
CA PHE A 63 -1.74 -4.44 -9.69
C PHE A 63 -2.55 -4.33 -8.39
N ARG A 64 -3.47 -5.27 -8.14
CA ARG A 64 -4.35 -5.24 -6.95
C ARG A 64 -3.99 -6.35 -5.98
N ILE A 65 -3.77 -5.97 -4.73
CA ILE A 65 -3.54 -6.87 -3.60
C ILE A 65 -4.66 -6.64 -2.61
N ARG A 66 -5.46 -7.68 -2.37
CA ARG A 66 -6.61 -7.61 -1.48
C ARG A 66 -6.62 -8.79 -0.53
N ASP A 67 -6.88 -8.52 0.75
CA ASP A 67 -7.01 -9.55 1.79
C ASP A 67 -5.78 -10.49 1.85
N PHE A 68 -4.62 -9.98 1.43
CA PHE A 68 -3.39 -10.73 1.27
C PHE A 68 -2.46 -10.49 2.45
N ARG A 69 -1.79 -11.55 2.90
CA ARG A 69 -0.80 -11.48 3.97
C ARG A 69 0.59 -11.45 3.35
N ILE A 70 1.23 -10.29 3.46
CA ILE A 70 2.61 -10.11 3.02
C ILE A 70 3.49 -10.60 4.17
N THR A 71 4.32 -11.61 3.89
CA THR A 71 5.32 -12.15 4.81
C THR A 71 6.72 -11.85 4.26
N ASP A 72 7.75 -11.88 5.10
CA ASP A 72 9.14 -11.73 4.64
C ASP A 72 9.50 -12.77 3.57
N GLU A 73 9.10 -14.03 3.77
CA GLU A 73 9.29 -15.12 2.80
C GLU A 73 8.56 -14.86 1.47
N CYS A 74 7.37 -14.26 1.50
CA CYS A 74 6.65 -13.87 0.30
C CYS A 74 7.40 -12.80 -0.49
N VAL A 75 8.02 -11.83 0.20
CA VAL A 75 8.83 -10.80 -0.45
C VAL A 75 10.06 -11.42 -1.08
N GLU A 76 10.77 -12.30 -0.35
CA GLU A 76 11.95 -13.00 -0.86
C GLU A 76 11.64 -13.78 -2.13
N LYS A 77 10.59 -14.61 -2.12
CA LYS A 77 10.18 -15.37 -3.31
C LYS A 77 9.82 -14.46 -4.49
N LEU A 78 9.13 -13.35 -4.25
CA LEU A 78 8.85 -12.39 -5.32
C LEU A 78 10.13 -11.77 -5.86
N THR A 79 11.02 -11.29 -5.00
CA THR A 79 12.30 -10.70 -5.40
C THR A 79 13.14 -11.69 -6.21
N ASP A 80 13.18 -12.95 -5.79
CA ASP A 80 13.95 -14.02 -6.45
C ASP A 80 13.43 -14.29 -7.86
N VAL A 81 12.12 -14.44 -8.03
CA VAL A 81 11.53 -14.74 -9.34
C VAL A 81 11.69 -13.56 -10.29
N PHE A 82 11.55 -12.33 -9.79
CA PHE A 82 11.75 -11.13 -10.60
C PHE A 82 13.22 -10.79 -10.85
N LYS A 83 14.19 -11.44 -10.18
CA LYS A 83 15.65 -11.29 -10.42
C LYS A 83 16.11 -9.83 -10.54
N ASN A 84 15.65 -8.97 -9.62
CA ASN A 84 15.90 -7.52 -9.63
C ASN A 84 15.24 -6.72 -10.77
N ARG A 85 14.36 -7.32 -11.57
CA ARG A 85 13.48 -6.57 -12.48
C ARG A 85 12.31 -5.98 -11.69
N SER A 86 11.89 -4.77 -12.06
CA SER A 86 10.70 -4.15 -11.47
C SER A 86 9.43 -4.53 -12.24
N ILE A 87 8.37 -4.78 -11.48
CA ILE A 87 7.01 -4.98 -11.95
C ILE A 87 6.50 -3.64 -12.48
N GLN A 88 6.27 -3.55 -13.79
CA GLN A 88 5.73 -2.35 -14.42
C GLN A 88 4.21 -2.33 -14.25
N CYS A 89 3.69 -1.36 -13.50
CA CYS A 89 2.25 -1.15 -13.42
C CYS A 89 1.84 0.33 -13.36
N GLY A 90 0.64 0.66 -13.85
CA GLY A 90 0.12 2.03 -13.73
C GLY A 90 -0.23 2.39 -12.29
N ALA A 91 -0.89 1.47 -11.59
CA ALA A 91 -1.26 1.65 -10.19
C ALA A 91 -1.04 0.39 -9.34
N LEU A 92 -0.41 0.56 -8.18
CA LEU A 92 -0.36 -0.44 -7.10
C LEU A 92 -1.49 -0.14 -6.09
N LYS A 93 -2.41 -1.08 -5.91
CA LYS A 93 -3.53 -0.95 -4.97
C LYS A 93 -3.51 -2.06 -3.94
N MET A 94 -3.36 -1.67 -2.67
CA MET A 94 -3.32 -2.57 -1.52
C MET A 94 -4.54 -2.30 -0.64
N LYS A 95 -5.37 -3.32 -0.39
CA LYS A 95 -6.57 -3.19 0.43
C LYS A 95 -6.71 -4.33 1.42
N PHE A 96 -7.07 -4.02 2.67
CA PHE A 96 -7.27 -5.02 3.72
C PHE A 96 -6.02 -5.89 4.00
N CYS A 97 -4.83 -5.31 3.84
CA CYS A 97 -3.58 -6.00 4.11
C CYS A 97 -3.19 -5.89 5.59
N LYS A 98 -2.55 -6.93 6.12
CA LYS A 98 -1.95 -6.93 7.47
C LYS A 98 -0.44 -7.03 7.36
N LEU A 99 0.26 -6.01 7.84
CA LEU A 99 1.72 -5.88 7.74
C LEU A 99 2.47 -6.52 8.93
N SER A 100 1.78 -7.01 9.96
CA SER A 100 2.44 -7.61 11.14
C SER A 100 3.28 -8.87 10.87
N TYR A 101 3.31 -9.38 9.65
CA TYR A 101 4.03 -10.59 9.26
C TYR A 101 5.22 -10.32 8.33
N VAL A 102 5.43 -9.05 7.98
CA VAL A 102 6.56 -8.58 7.20
C VAL A 102 7.30 -7.55 8.05
N SER A 103 8.62 -7.49 7.92
CA SER A 103 9.43 -6.43 8.54
C SER A 103 9.32 -5.12 7.75
N PRO A 104 9.49 -3.94 8.37
CA PRO A 104 9.51 -2.66 7.65
C PRO A 104 10.50 -2.62 6.47
N GLU A 105 11.66 -3.25 6.62
CA GLU A 105 12.70 -3.35 5.61
C GLU A 105 12.25 -4.20 4.42
N LYS A 106 11.73 -5.41 4.67
CA LYS A 106 11.21 -6.28 3.60
C LYS A 106 9.99 -5.67 2.93
N PHE A 107 9.13 -4.98 3.68
CA PHE A 107 8.03 -4.24 3.09
C PHE A 107 8.52 -3.11 2.18
N SER A 108 9.63 -2.45 2.53
CA SER A 108 10.27 -1.46 1.66
C SER A 108 10.77 -2.09 0.37
N THR A 109 11.47 -3.23 0.46
CA THR A 109 11.88 -4.01 -0.72
C THR A 109 10.67 -4.37 -1.57
N PHE A 110 9.58 -4.82 -0.96
CA PHE A 110 8.35 -5.18 -1.66
C PHE A 110 7.77 -4.00 -2.46
N ILE A 111 7.63 -2.82 -1.85
CA ILE A 111 7.14 -1.63 -2.56
C ILE A 111 8.06 -1.24 -3.71
N GLN A 112 9.38 -1.34 -3.52
CA GLN A 112 10.39 -1.02 -4.53
C GLN A 112 10.43 -2.02 -5.70
N LEU A 113 9.81 -3.20 -5.58
CA LEU A 113 9.62 -4.10 -6.72
C LEU A 113 8.69 -3.49 -7.77
N PHE A 114 7.81 -2.54 -7.41
CA PHE A 114 6.85 -1.96 -8.33
C PHE A 114 7.37 -0.63 -8.87
N ASN A 115 7.49 -0.53 -10.20
CA ASN A 115 7.60 0.75 -10.87
C ASN A 115 6.18 1.21 -11.21
N THR A 116 5.68 2.22 -10.49
CA THR A 116 4.27 2.67 -10.56
C THR A 116 4.14 4.18 -10.46
N ASP A 117 3.16 4.74 -11.17
CA ASP A 117 2.82 6.16 -11.08
C ASP A 117 1.82 6.45 -9.96
N SER A 118 1.14 5.42 -9.46
CA SER A 118 0.12 5.56 -8.43
C SER A 118 0.21 4.48 -7.37
N VAL A 119 0.06 4.89 -6.12
CA VAL A 119 -0.02 3.99 -4.97
C VAL A 119 -1.29 4.30 -4.18
N SER A 120 -2.08 3.26 -3.90
CA SER A 120 -3.25 3.34 -3.02
C SER A 120 -3.15 2.27 -1.93
N MET A 121 -3.21 2.68 -0.67
CA MET A 121 -3.17 1.81 0.50
C MET A 121 -4.38 2.10 1.38
N ALA A 122 -5.28 1.13 1.49
CA ALA A 122 -6.52 1.29 2.25
C ALA A 122 -6.74 0.15 3.24
N TRP A 123 -7.19 0.47 4.46
CA TRP A 123 -7.52 -0.54 5.50
C TRP A 123 -6.32 -1.41 5.87
N ILE A 124 -5.15 -0.79 6.06
CA ILE A 124 -3.90 -1.48 6.38
C ILE A 124 -3.76 -1.63 7.90
N ARG A 125 -3.46 -2.83 8.39
CA ARG A 125 -3.28 -3.10 9.83
C ARG A 125 -1.87 -3.53 10.16
N GLY A 126 -1.42 -3.28 11.39
CA GLY A 126 -0.08 -3.63 11.85
C GLY A 126 1.01 -2.74 11.24
N ASN A 127 0.69 -1.49 10.89
CA ASN A 127 1.64 -0.51 10.37
C ASN A 127 2.60 -0.02 11.47
N ASN A 128 3.56 -0.85 11.83
CA ASN A 128 4.57 -0.54 12.85
C ASN A 128 5.76 0.22 12.23
N GLY A 129 5.48 1.38 11.64
CA GLY A 129 6.50 2.20 10.94
C GLY A 129 6.80 1.78 9.50
N HIS A 130 6.05 0.82 8.95
CA HIS A 130 6.27 0.26 7.62
C HIS A 130 6.14 1.32 6.54
N ILE A 131 4.98 2.01 6.51
CA ILE A 131 4.71 3.00 5.47
C ILE A 131 5.67 4.19 5.62
N SER A 132 6.03 4.58 6.85
CA SER A 132 6.93 5.71 7.14
C SER A 132 8.42 5.41 6.90
N MET A 133 8.78 4.23 6.39
CA MET A 133 10.18 3.94 6.06
C MET A 133 10.70 4.95 5.02
N PRO A 134 11.90 5.53 5.22
CA PRO A 134 12.46 6.53 4.30
C PRO A 134 12.52 6.07 2.85
N ALA A 135 12.83 4.79 2.63
CA ALA A 135 12.86 4.18 1.30
C ALA A 135 11.48 4.19 0.61
N ILE A 136 10.42 3.84 1.34
CA ILE A 136 9.03 3.87 0.84
C ILE A 136 8.59 5.31 0.58
N MET A 137 8.87 6.21 1.52
CA MET A 137 8.56 7.64 1.37
C MET A 137 9.22 8.23 0.13
N LYS A 138 10.49 7.88 -0.12
CA LYS A 138 11.20 8.30 -1.33
C LYS A 138 10.53 7.78 -2.59
N THR A 139 10.27 6.46 -2.68
CA THR A 139 9.61 5.86 -3.84
C THR A 139 8.23 6.49 -4.10
N MET A 140 7.41 6.68 -3.07
CA MET A 140 6.11 7.31 -3.25
C MET A 140 6.23 8.79 -3.64
N CYS A 141 7.10 9.57 -3.00
CA CYS A 141 7.20 11.01 -3.26
C CYS A 141 7.87 11.35 -4.58
N ASP A 142 8.91 10.61 -4.97
CA ASP A 142 9.72 10.93 -6.14
C ASP A 142 9.11 10.35 -7.42
N ASP A 143 8.53 9.14 -7.33
CA ASP A 143 8.12 8.38 -8.52
C ASP A 143 6.62 8.48 -8.80
N CYS A 144 5.77 8.66 -7.77
CA CYS A 144 4.32 8.65 -7.96
C CYS A 144 3.73 10.03 -8.26
N ARG A 145 2.79 10.08 -9.20
CA ARG A 145 1.88 11.22 -9.40
C ARG A 145 0.70 11.19 -8.43
N ALA A 146 0.30 10.02 -7.95
CA ALA A 146 -0.90 9.85 -7.14
C ALA A 146 -0.67 8.95 -5.92
N ILE A 147 -0.90 9.49 -4.72
CA ILE A 147 -0.80 8.78 -3.44
C ILE A 147 -2.16 8.84 -2.75
N ASP A 148 -2.73 7.69 -2.40
CA ASP A 148 -3.97 7.56 -1.64
C ASP A 148 -3.76 6.64 -0.43
N ILE A 149 -3.73 7.20 0.78
CA ILE A 149 -3.56 6.44 2.02
C ILE A 149 -4.80 6.66 2.90
N CYS A 150 -5.51 5.57 3.20
CA CYS A 150 -6.76 5.61 3.95
C CYS A 150 -6.80 4.52 5.03
N SER A 151 -7.16 4.91 6.26
CA SER A 151 -7.49 3.96 7.34
C SER A 151 -6.37 2.94 7.61
N VAL A 152 -5.20 3.46 7.98
CA VAL A 152 -4.02 2.65 8.39
C VAL A 152 -3.95 2.59 9.91
N THR A 153 -3.57 1.44 10.48
CA THR A 153 -3.45 1.24 11.93
C THR A 153 -2.18 0.49 12.30
N PRO A 154 -1.33 1.00 13.22
CA PRO A 154 -1.33 2.36 13.78
C PRO A 154 -1.31 3.45 12.68
N ALA A 155 -1.89 4.61 12.99
CA ALA A 155 -2.03 5.71 12.03
C ALA A 155 -0.66 6.12 11.48
N VAL A 156 -0.61 6.44 10.18
CA VAL A 156 0.62 6.98 9.59
C VAL A 156 0.84 8.37 10.15
N LEU A 157 2.01 8.56 10.75
CA LEU A 157 2.49 9.87 11.21
C LEU A 157 3.18 10.56 10.03
N VAL A 158 2.45 11.46 9.35
CA VAL A 158 3.00 12.31 8.29
C VAL A 158 3.36 13.65 8.90
N HIS A 159 4.43 13.66 9.71
CA HIS A 159 4.94 14.87 10.37
C HIS A 159 5.99 15.62 9.56
N ASP A 160 6.47 15.01 8.47
CA ASP A 160 7.68 15.46 7.82
C ASP A 160 7.38 16.48 6.72
N ASN A 161 7.87 17.71 6.89
CA ASN A 161 7.88 18.74 5.85
C ASN A 161 8.53 18.21 4.56
N GLN A 162 9.52 17.32 4.68
CA GLN A 162 10.21 16.72 3.56
C GLN A 162 9.29 15.84 2.72
N PHE A 163 8.34 15.10 3.32
CA PHE A 163 7.37 14.31 2.56
C PHE A 163 6.58 15.19 1.58
N PHE A 164 5.92 16.22 2.10
CA PHE A 164 5.11 17.13 1.28
C PHE A 164 5.96 17.90 0.27
N ARG A 165 7.14 18.38 0.68
CA ARG A 165 8.07 19.09 -0.22
C ARG A 165 8.53 18.19 -1.36
N SER A 166 8.95 16.96 -1.09
CA SER A 166 9.40 16.01 -2.11
C SER A 166 8.27 15.68 -3.08
N PHE A 167 7.08 15.31 -2.57
CA PHE A 167 5.93 15.00 -3.43
C PHE A 167 5.52 16.19 -4.31
N LEU A 168 5.40 17.41 -3.74
CA LEU A 168 4.99 18.59 -4.50
C LEU A 168 6.03 19.03 -5.55
N ARG A 169 7.32 18.76 -5.30
CA ARG A 169 8.44 19.11 -6.18
C ARG A 169 8.78 18.03 -7.21
N ASN A 170 8.18 16.84 -7.15
CA ASN A 170 8.45 15.80 -8.15
C ASN A 170 8.08 16.28 -9.57
N SER A 171 8.57 15.58 -10.59
CA SER A 171 8.49 16.03 -11.99
C SER A 171 7.08 15.97 -12.60
N HIS A 172 6.11 15.34 -11.93
CA HIS A 172 4.76 15.18 -12.46
C HIS A 172 3.98 16.50 -12.48
N SER A 173 3.34 16.78 -13.62
CA SER A 173 2.54 18.00 -13.82
C SER A 173 1.20 17.96 -13.07
N HIS A 174 0.58 16.79 -12.98
CA HIS A 174 -0.66 16.55 -12.25
C HIS A 174 -0.37 15.66 -11.05
N LYS A 175 -0.69 16.15 -9.84
CA LYS A 175 -0.39 15.47 -8.58
C LYS A 175 -1.65 15.31 -7.75
N ILE A 176 -1.88 14.11 -7.21
CA ILE A 176 -3.02 13.79 -6.35
C ILE A 176 -2.51 13.22 -5.04
N LEU A 177 -2.84 13.87 -3.93
CA LEU A 177 -2.55 13.37 -2.59
C LEU A 177 -3.87 13.27 -1.81
N ARG A 178 -4.23 12.05 -1.42
CA ARG A 178 -5.36 11.77 -0.54
C ARG A 178 -4.85 11.08 0.72
N LEU A 179 -5.08 11.73 1.86
CA LEU A 179 -4.73 11.21 3.17
C LEU A 179 -5.98 11.21 4.03
N ASP A 180 -6.41 10.02 4.47
CA ASP A 180 -7.61 9.82 5.27
C ASP A 180 -7.26 9.00 6.52
N ASN A 181 -7.71 9.47 7.68
CA ASN A 181 -7.32 8.96 9.00
C ASN A 181 -5.79 8.89 9.21
N CYS A 182 -5.07 9.89 8.69
CA CYS A 182 -3.63 10.07 8.88
C CYS A 182 -3.37 11.28 9.79
N SER A 183 -2.31 11.23 10.60
CA SER A 183 -1.90 12.39 11.40
C SER A 183 -1.02 13.30 10.56
N VAL A 184 -1.56 14.44 10.14
CA VAL A 184 -0.86 15.44 9.31
C VAL A 184 -0.46 16.64 10.16
N ASN A 185 0.78 17.10 9.99
CA ASN A 185 1.22 18.36 10.58
C ASN A 185 0.76 19.55 9.71
N ASN A 186 -0.18 20.37 10.20
CA ASN A 186 -0.71 21.53 9.47
C ASN A 186 0.38 22.57 9.11
N ALA A 187 1.38 22.76 9.97
CA ALA A 187 2.49 23.67 9.69
C ALA A 187 3.35 23.17 8.52
N ALA A 188 3.57 21.85 8.45
CA ALA A 188 4.27 21.20 7.35
C ALA A 188 3.56 21.40 6.01
N LEU A 189 2.24 21.24 6.02
CA LEU A 189 1.40 21.41 4.83
C LEU A 189 1.42 22.86 4.34
N LEU A 190 1.28 23.84 5.25
CA LEU A 190 1.29 25.26 4.90
C LEU A 190 2.63 25.69 4.31
N ASP A 191 3.74 25.28 4.93
CA ASP A 191 5.09 25.57 4.41
C ASP A 191 5.32 24.97 3.02
N ALA A 192 4.90 23.71 2.80
CA ALA A 192 5.05 23.06 1.51
C ALA A 192 4.22 23.73 0.40
N ILE A 193 3.06 24.31 0.73
CA ILE A 193 2.22 25.09 -0.20
C ILE A 193 2.85 26.46 -0.48
N GLN A 194 3.34 27.17 0.53
CA GLN A 194 3.96 28.50 0.38
C GLN A 194 5.20 28.49 -0.53
N VAL A 195 5.99 27.41 -0.50
CA VAL A 195 7.11 27.20 -1.43
C VAL A 195 6.63 27.17 -2.89
N LYS A 196 5.39 26.73 -3.15
CA LYS A 196 4.79 26.66 -4.48
C LYS A 196 4.21 28.00 -4.92
N ASP A 197 3.71 28.83 -4.00
CA ASP A 197 3.21 30.16 -4.31
C ASP A 197 4.29 31.09 -4.89
N PHE A 198 5.56 30.88 -4.54
CA PHE A 198 6.68 31.60 -5.17
C PHE A 198 6.89 31.21 -6.66
N LEU A 199 6.46 30.01 -7.06
CA LEU A 199 6.44 29.57 -8.47
C LEU A 199 5.13 29.95 -9.19
N ILE A 200 4.00 29.95 -8.48
CA ILE A 200 2.68 30.33 -9.00
C ILE A 200 2.57 31.85 -9.25
N GLN A 201 3.23 32.68 -8.43
CA GLN A 201 3.31 34.13 -8.67
C GLN A 201 4.04 34.48 -9.98
N ARG A 202 4.87 33.59 -10.53
CA ARG A 202 5.48 33.80 -11.86
C ARG A 202 4.52 33.47 -13.01
N HIS A 203 3.36 32.87 -12.76
CA HIS A 203 2.39 32.45 -13.80
C HIS A 203 0.98 33.03 -13.65
N PHE A 204 0.63 33.70 -12.54
CA PHE A 204 -0.70 34.30 -12.37
C PHE A 204 -0.65 35.83 -12.18
N ARG A 205 -0.45 36.56 -13.29
CA ARG A 205 -1.14 37.85 -13.46
C ARG A 205 -2.59 37.54 -13.83
N LYS A 206 -3.49 37.74 -12.86
CA LYS A 206 -4.97 37.65 -12.91
C LYS A 206 -5.54 36.48 -12.10
N TYR A 207 -5.65 36.67 -10.79
CA TYR A 207 -6.90 36.30 -10.10
C TYR A 207 -7.24 37.39 -9.08
N HIS A 208 -8.46 37.88 -9.18
CA HIS A 208 -9.04 38.89 -8.31
C HIS A 208 -9.72 38.14 -7.16
N ILE A 209 -9.17 38.22 -5.95
CA ILE A 209 -9.81 37.65 -4.77
C ILE A 209 -10.73 38.73 -4.20
N GLN A 210 -12.04 38.58 -4.37
CA GLN A 210 -13.03 39.33 -3.61
C GLN A 210 -13.20 38.69 -2.23
N HIS A 211 -12.67 39.35 -1.20
CA HIS A 211 -13.06 39.08 0.19
C HIS A 211 -14.45 39.65 0.43
N LYS A 212 -15.46 38.80 0.67
CA LYS A 212 -16.63 39.20 1.46
C LYS A 212 -16.33 38.91 2.93
N SER A 213 -15.94 39.96 3.63
CA SER A 213 -16.03 40.04 5.08
C SER A 213 -17.50 39.89 5.48
N GLN A 214 -17.87 38.81 6.16
CA GLN A 214 -19.06 38.83 6.99
C GLN A 214 -18.66 39.50 8.30
N ALA A 215 -18.99 40.78 8.38
CA ALA A 215 -19.00 41.52 9.62
C ALA A 215 -19.98 40.84 10.59
N ASN A 216 -19.47 40.55 11.79
CA ASN A 216 -20.27 40.32 12.99
C ASN A 216 -21.45 41.28 13.03
N ASN A 217 -22.65 40.76 13.26
CA ASN A 217 -23.70 41.52 13.91
C ASN A 217 -24.61 40.58 14.72
N ARG A 218 -24.44 40.72 16.04
CA ARG A 218 -25.29 40.37 17.19
C ARG A 218 -25.22 38.93 17.69
#